data_AF-Q7QE58-F1
#
_entry.id   AF-Q7QE58-F1
#
_cell.length_a   1.000
_cell.length_b   1.000
_cell.length_c   1.000
_cell.angle_alpha   90.00
_cell.angle_beta   90.00
_cell.angle_gamma   90.00
#
_symmetry.space_group_name_H-M   'P 1'
#
loop_
_entity.id
_entity.type
_entity.pdbx_description
1 polymer ?
#
loop_
_entity_poly.entity_id
_entity_poly.type
_entity_poly.pdbx_seq_one_letter_code
_entity_poly.pdbx_strand_id
1 'polypeptide(L)'
;MNTVFRPFAGRWSRLISCTTHRLPPAVPGRTRMPQEALATGLLRTSPTLHSRQYSSMNPNDFIATSLIDSVTFVAVCSDTLESLVDYFEQIIDETSTLKNPDVTYGDGVLTVSFGEPHGTYVINRQLPNRQIWLSSPTSGPKRYDFIPDKRTVNEGYWLYRHDGVTLHELLQREISAIVGRELEFFALPHSQRPQEPASDGREG
;
A
#
# COMPACT_ATOMS: atom_id res chain seq x y z
N MET A 1 -24.56 -9.03 -58.08
CA MET A 1 -24.52 -7.79 -57.29
C MET A 1 -23.35 -7.91 -56.33
N ASN A 2 -22.19 -7.40 -56.72
CA ASN A 2 -20.96 -7.44 -55.93
C ASN A 2 -20.86 -6.13 -55.14
N THR A 3 -20.65 -6.20 -53.83
CA THR A 3 -20.27 -5.04 -53.03
C THR A 3 -19.08 -5.38 -52.14
N VAL A 4 -18.10 -4.50 -52.25
CA VAL A 4 -16.72 -4.59 -51.81
C VAL A 4 -16.61 -4.27 -50.32
N PHE A 5 -15.99 -5.15 -49.54
CA PHE A 5 -15.50 -4.83 -48.19
C PHE A 5 -14.10 -4.23 -48.31
N ARG A 6 -13.92 -3.00 -47.80
CA ARG A 6 -12.61 -2.36 -47.61
C ARG A 6 -12.13 -2.56 -46.17
N PRO A 7 -10.86 -2.93 -45.94
CA PRO A 7 -10.27 -2.93 -44.60
C PRO A 7 -9.61 -1.57 -44.30
N PHE A 8 -9.73 -1.09 -43.06
CA PHE A 8 -8.98 0.06 -42.56
C PHE A 8 -7.90 -0.44 -41.60
N ALA A 9 -6.65 -0.47 -42.07
CA ALA A 9 -5.46 -0.72 -41.27
C ALA A 9 -4.86 0.62 -40.81
N GLY A 10 -4.93 0.91 -39.51
CA GLY A 10 -4.28 2.06 -38.89
C GLY A 10 -2.81 1.75 -38.57
N ARG A 11 -1.92 2.26 -39.42
CA ARG A 11 -0.45 2.15 -39.33
C ARG A 11 0.10 3.29 -38.47
N TRP A 12 0.62 3.00 -37.29
CA TRP A 12 1.33 3.97 -36.46
C TRP A 12 2.83 3.88 -36.77
N SER A 13 3.39 4.87 -37.46
CA SER A 13 4.83 5.02 -37.67
C SER A 13 5.34 6.34 -37.09
N ARG A 14 6.38 6.16 -36.27
CA ARG A 14 7.26 7.06 -35.51
C ARG A 14 7.77 8.29 -36.26
N LEU A 15 8.06 9.36 -35.50
CA LEU A 15 9.34 10.10 -35.58
C LEU A 15 9.75 10.58 -34.17
N ILE A 16 10.94 10.15 -33.71
CA ILE A 16 11.67 10.70 -32.57
C ILE A 16 12.74 11.61 -33.18
N SER A 17 12.76 12.89 -32.82
CA SER A 17 13.84 13.82 -33.17
C SER A 17 14.71 14.05 -31.94
N CYS A 18 15.98 13.63 -32.02
CA CYS A 18 17.01 13.90 -31.02
C CYS A 18 17.66 15.25 -31.35
N THR A 19 17.55 16.24 -30.46
CA THR A 19 18.30 17.50 -30.56
C THR A 19 19.40 17.52 -29.52
N THR A 20 20.64 17.49 -30.00
CA THR A 20 21.90 17.65 -29.26
C THR A 20 22.10 19.12 -28.91
N HIS A 21 22.25 19.46 -27.63
CA HIS A 21 22.69 20.80 -27.22
C HIS A 21 24.12 20.78 -26.67
N ARG A 22 24.94 21.64 -27.27
CA ARG A 22 26.37 21.94 -27.01
C ARG A 22 26.57 22.68 -25.68
N LEU A 23 27.70 22.39 -25.01
CA LEU A 23 28.28 23.15 -23.89
C LEU A 23 29.03 24.41 -24.38
N PRO A 24 29.07 25.50 -23.59
CA PRO A 24 29.97 26.64 -23.82
C PRO A 24 31.33 26.52 -23.09
N PRO A 25 32.37 27.28 -23.52
CA PRO A 25 33.76 27.14 -23.05
C PRO A 25 34.12 28.02 -21.83
N ALA A 26 35.22 27.63 -21.17
CA ALA A 26 35.81 28.26 -19.98
C ALA A 26 36.63 29.54 -20.29
N VAL A 27 36.69 30.46 -19.32
CA VAL A 27 37.57 31.63 -19.29
C VAL A 27 38.29 31.72 -17.93
N PRO A 28 39.61 32.01 -17.86
CA PRO A 28 40.34 32.13 -16.61
C PRO A 28 40.46 33.60 -16.14
N GLY A 29 40.35 33.83 -14.82
CA GLY A 29 40.58 35.15 -14.23
C GLY A 29 40.78 35.08 -12.72
N ARG A 30 42.02 35.27 -12.29
CA ARG A 30 42.49 35.23 -10.89
C ARG A 30 42.51 36.66 -10.34
N THR A 31 41.73 36.98 -9.30
CA THR A 31 42.02 38.14 -8.42
C THR A 31 41.61 37.90 -6.96
N ARG A 32 42.64 37.79 -6.12
CA ARG A 32 42.85 38.22 -4.71
C ARG A 32 41.68 38.31 -3.71
N MET A 33 41.85 37.59 -2.60
CA MET A 33 41.10 37.66 -1.32
C MET A 33 41.19 39.04 -0.62
N PRO A 34 40.16 39.39 0.18
CA PRO A 34 40.34 40.03 1.48
C PRO A 34 40.00 39.09 2.64
N GLN A 35 40.67 39.33 3.77
CA GLN A 35 40.68 38.58 5.02
C GLN A 35 39.77 39.27 6.07
N GLU A 36 39.18 38.46 6.97
CA GLU A 36 38.56 38.80 8.29
C GLU A 36 37.11 39.35 8.29
N ALA A 37 36.21 39.05 9.24
CA ALA A 37 36.30 38.40 10.55
C ALA A 37 34.95 37.75 11.00
N LEU A 38 35.10 36.76 11.89
CA LEU A 38 34.24 36.13 12.92
C LEU A 38 32.71 36.33 13.06
N ALA A 39 32.08 35.16 13.31
CA ALA A 39 30.98 34.82 14.25
C ALA A 39 29.57 35.40 13.93
N THR A 40 28.48 34.62 13.86
CA THR A 40 27.93 33.80 14.96
C THR A 40 26.75 32.96 14.42
N GLY A 41 26.64 31.69 14.81
CA GLY A 41 25.35 30.98 14.97
C GLY A 41 24.72 30.27 13.76
N LEU A 42 25.29 29.16 13.31
CA LEU A 42 24.52 28.15 12.56
C LEU A 42 23.90 27.15 13.54
N LEU A 43 22.57 27.21 13.72
CA LEU A 43 21.82 26.12 14.32
C LEU A 43 21.91 24.90 13.40
N ARG A 44 22.80 23.99 13.75
CA ARG A 44 22.92 22.65 13.17
C ARG A 44 21.67 21.86 13.56
N THR A 45 20.63 21.91 12.73
CA THR A 45 19.55 20.93 12.81
C THR A 45 20.16 19.59 12.40
N SER A 46 20.36 18.73 13.40
CA SER A 46 20.79 17.36 13.17
C SER A 46 19.67 16.65 12.42
N PRO A 47 19.91 16.00 11.27
CA PRO A 47 18.92 15.07 10.75
C PRO A 47 18.87 13.92 11.75
N THR A 48 17.80 13.85 12.54
CA THR A 48 17.47 12.65 13.28
C THR A 48 17.29 11.55 12.25
N LEU A 49 18.33 10.73 12.06
CA LEU A 49 18.23 9.44 11.43
C LEU A 49 17.26 8.63 12.28
N HIS A 50 15.97 8.72 11.95
CA HIS A 50 15.02 7.70 12.36
C HIS A 50 15.54 6.43 11.71
N SER A 51 16.24 5.61 12.49
CA SER A 51 16.50 4.24 12.13
C SER A 51 15.13 3.66 11.76
N ARG A 52 14.87 3.45 10.47
CA ARG A 52 13.74 2.63 10.04
C ARG A 52 14.05 1.26 10.61
N GLN A 53 13.54 1.00 11.81
CA GLN A 53 13.47 -0.33 12.38
C GLN A 53 12.57 -1.11 11.43
N TYR A 54 13.17 -1.73 10.42
CA TYR A 54 12.51 -2.77 9.68
C TYR A 54 12.19 -3.84 10.70
N SER A 55 10.91 -4.07 10.93
CA SER A 55 10.42 -5.22 11.69
C SER A 55 10.99 -6.47 11.00
N SER A 56 12.11 -6.98 11.54
CA SER A 56 12.82 -8.13 11.02
C SER A 56 11.90 -9.32 11.12
N MET A 57 11.34 -9.75 9.99
CA MET A 57 10.50 -10.95 9.95
C MET A 57 11.25 -12.18 10.46
N ASN A 58 10.50 -13.15 10.96
CA ASN A 58 11.00 -14.50 11.16
C ASN A 58 11.34 -15.09 9.78
N PRO A 59 12.54 -15.65 9.55
CA PRO A 59 12.92 -16.27 8.27
C PRO A 59 11.93 -17.33 7.77
N ASN A 60 11.22 -18.00 8.69
CA ASN A 60 10.21 -19.00 8.34
C ASN A 60 8.99 -18.43 7.62
N ASP A 61 8.63 -17.17 7.88
CA ASP A 61 7.44 -16.56 7.30
C ASP A 61 7.68 -16.24 5.81
N PHE A 62 8.92 -15.90 5.44
CA PHE A 62 9.30 -15.72 4.04
C PHE A 62 9.13 -17.01 3.23
N ILE A 63 9.56 -18.15 3.80
CA ILE A 63 9.42 -19.45 3.16
C ILE A 63 7.94 -19.80 3.03
N ALA A 64 7.14 -19.63 4.08
CA ALA A 64 5.73 -19.95 4.06
C ALA A 64 4.95 -19.10 3.02
N THR A 65 5.19 -17.78 2.94
CA THR A 65 4.61 -16.91 1.90
C THR A 65 5.00 -17.37 0.50
N SER A 66 6.22 -17.88 0.29
CA SER A 66 6.65 -18.37 -1.03
C SER A 66 6.01 -19.70 -1.45
N LEU A 67 5.49 -20.47 -0.50
CA LEU A 67 4.94 -21.81 -0.72
C LEU A 67 3.43 -21.81 -1.03
N ILE A 68 2.72 -20.69 -0.81
CA ILE A 68 1.31 -20.61 -1.17
C ILE A 68 1.15 -20.76 -2.69
N ASP A 69 0.31 -21.69 -3.13
CA ASP A 69 0.07 -21.85 -4.56
C ASP A 69 -0.78 -20.69 -5.12
N SER A 70 -0.84 -20.57 -6.44
CA SER A 70 -1.54 -19.45 -7.08
C SER A 70 -3.06 -19.52 -6.89
N VAL A 71 -3.65 -20.71 -6.79
CA VAL A 71 -5.10 -20.88 -6.65
C VAL A 71 -5.50 -20.46 -5.25
N THR A 72 -4.77 -20.93 -4.25
CA THR A 72 -4.98 -20.54 -2.85
C THR A 72 -4.79 -19.04 -2.66
N PHE A 73 -3.73 -18.45 -3.23
CA PHE A 73 -3.52 -17.00 -3.13
C PHE A 73 -4.69 -16.20 -3.72
N VAL A 74 -5.20 -16.61 -4.89
CA VAL A 74 -6.35 -15.96 -5.54
C VAL A 74 -7.59 -16.06 -4.65
N ALA A 75 -7.86 -17.23 -4.08
CA ALA A 75 -9.01 -17.46 -3.20
C ALA A 75 -8.94 -16.59 -1.93
N VAL A 76 -7.81 -16.58 -1.23
CA VAL A 76 -7.57 -15.74 -0.04
C VAL A 76 -7.77 -14.25 -0.34
N CYS A 77 -7.26 -13.78 -1.49
CA CYS A 77 -7.48 -12.38 -1.88
C CYS A 77 -8.95 -12.07 -2.15
N SER A 78 -9.65 -12.97 -2.84
CA SER A 78 -11.08 -12.81 -3.13
C SER A 78 -11.89 -12.77 -1.83
N ASP A 79 -11.66 -13.72 -0.92
CA ASP A 79 -12.35 -13.78 0.37
C ASP A 79 -12.08 -12.52 1.24
N THR A 80 -10.83 -12.04 1.24
CA THR A 80 -10.48 -10.78 1.93
C THR A 80 -11.22 -9.58 1.33
N LEU A 81 -11.25 -9.45 0.00
CA LEU A 81 -11.84 -8.27 -0.64
C LEU A 81 -13.37 -8.29 -0.61
N GLU A 82 -13.98 -9.46 -0.80
CA GLU A 82 -15.44 -9.63 -0.73
C GLU A 82 -15.96 -9.34 0.68
N SER A 83 -15.30 -9.87 1.72
CA SER A 83 -15.67 -9.54 3.10
C SER A 83 -15.47 -8.05 3.46
N LEU A 84 -14.44 -7.41 2.92
CA LEU A 84 -14.25 -5.97 3.07
C LEU A 84 -15.35 -5.17 2.35
N VAL A 85 -15.79 -5.60 1.16
CA VAL A 85 -16.90 -4.95 0.43
C VAL A 85 -18.14 -4.95 1.29
N ASP A 86 -18.59 -6.13 1.74
CA ASP A 86 -19.79 -6.28 2.55
C ASP A 86 -19.72 -5.40 3.81
N TYR A 87 -18.54 -5.36 4.45
CA TYR A 87 -18.35 -4.57 5.66
C TYR A 87 -18.34 -3.06 5.40
N PHE A 88 -17.74 -2.60 4.29
CA PHE A 88 -17.76 -1.19 3.93
C PHE A 88 -19.14 -0.70 3.52
N GLU A 89 -19.92 -1.51 2.81
CA GLU A 89 -21.33 -1.23 2.49
C GLU A 89 -22.13 -1.05 3.78
N GLN A 90 -22.00 -1.99 4.73
CA GLN A 90 -22.64 -1.88 6.03
C GLN A 90 -22.21 -0.60 6.79
N ILE A 91 -20.91 -0.28 6.81
CA ILE A 91 -20.42 0.93 7.49
C ILE A 91 -21.05 2.19 6.90
N ILE A 92 -21.13 2.28 5.58
CA ILE A 92 -21.67 3.44 4.89
C ILE A 92 -23.17 3.59 5.15
N ASP A 93 -23.92 2.50 5.08
CA ASP A 93 -25.37 2.50 5.34
C ASP A 93 -25.69 2.92 6.78
N GLU A 94 -24.87 2.51 7.74
CA GLU A 94 -25.02 2.87 9.16
C GLU A 94 -24.55 4.31 9.48
N THR A 95 -23.81 4.96 8.58
CA THR A 95 -23.17 6.26 8.84
C THR A 95 -23.82 7.39 8.04
N SER A 96 -24.86 7.99 8.61
CA SER A 96 -25.62 9.09 7.99
C SER A 96 -24.88 10.43 7.88
N THR A 97 -23.71 10.57 8.51
CA THR A 97 -22.92 11.83 8.52
C THR A 97 -22.03 12.01 7.28
N LEU A 98 -21.80 10.94 6.52
CA LEU A 98 -20.95 10.97 5.33
C LEU A 98 -21.67 11.66 4.16
N LYS A 99 -20.93 12.42 3.37
CA LYS A 99 -21.46 13.12 2.20
C LYS A 99 -21.20 12.32 0.94
N ASN A 100 -22.25 11.77 0.34
CA ASN A 100 -22.20 10.93 -0.87
C ASN A 100 -21.14 9.81 -0.78
N PRO A 101 -21.18 8.97 0.28
CA PRO A 101 -20.31 7.80 0.35
C PRO A 101 -20.65 6.79 -0.76
N ASP A 102 -19.66 6.03 -1.22
CA ASP A 102 -19.81 5.06 -2.30
C ASP A 102 -18.79 3.91 -2.17
N VAL A 103 -19.19 2.70 -2.54
CA VAL A 103 -18.34 1.51 -2.59
C VAL A 103 -18.47 0.88 -3.97
N THR A 104 -17.34 0.65 -4.62
CA THR A 104 -17.29 -0.06 -5.90
C THR A 104 -16.24 -1.15 -5.86
N TYR A 105 -16.60 -2.33 -6.33
CA TYR A 105 -15.69 -3.48 -6.42
C TYR A 105 -15.78 -4.12 -7.80
N GLY A 106 -14.62 -4.31 -8.43
CA GLY A 106 -14.53 -4.95 -9.74
C GLY A 106 -13.09 -5.32 -10.09
N ASP A 107 -12.91 -6.46 -10.75
CA ASP A 107 -11.60 -6.95 -11.23
C ASP A 107 -10.50 -7.01 -10.15
N GLY A 108 -10.88 -7.24 -8.89
CA GLY A 108 -9.95 -7.27 -7.76
C GLY A 108 -9.52 -5.89 -7.26
N VAL A 109 -10.24 -4.83 -7.64
CA VAL A 109 -10.06 -3.46 -7.15
C VAL A 109 -11.30 -3.05 -6.37
N LEU A 110 -11.14 -2.82 -5.08
CA LEU A 110 -12.12 -2.24 -4.17
C LEU A 110 -11.81 -0.75 -4.00
N THR A 111 -12.76 0.11 -4.33
CA THR A 111 -12.68 1.56 -4.15
C THR A 111 -13.77 2.00 -3.18
N VAL A 112 -13.38 2.71 -2.13
CA VAL A 112 -14.29 3.18 -1.07
C VAL A 112 -14.14 4.69 -0.93
N SER A 113 -15.20 5.42 -1.25
CA SER A 113 -15.28 6.87 -1.08
C SER A 113 -16.04 7.20 0.20
N PHE A 114 -15.39 7.92 1.12
CA PHE A 114 -16.04 8.45 2.32
C PHE A 114 -16.50 9.91 2.14
N GLY A 115 -16.42 10.44 0.92
CA GLY A 115 -16.76 11.83 0.61
C GLY A 115 -15.74 12.84 1.17
N GLU A 116 -16.01 14.13 1.00
CA GLU A 116 -15.18 15.19 1.56
C GLU A 116 -15.45 15.36 3.08
N PRO A 117 -14.40 15.54 3.91
CA PRO A 117 -12.97 15.72 3.57
C PRO A 117 -12.14 14.41 3.57
N HIS A 118 -12.78 13.26 3.72
CA HIS A 118 -12.11 11.98 4.02
C HIS A 118 -11.46 11.31 2.81
N GLY A 119 -11.92 11.61 1.59
CA GLY A 119 -11.33 11.15 0.34
C GLY A 119 -11.68 9.69 0.02
N THR A 120 -10.82 9.07 -0.79
CA THR A 120 -11.08 7.75 -1.41
C THR A 120 -9.95 6.78 -1.11
N TYR A 121 -10.31 5.60 -0.63
CA TYR A 121 -9.43 4.46 -0.42
C TYR A 121 -9.49 3.54 -1.64
N VAL A 122 -8.34 3.01 -2.05
CA VAL A 122 -8.27 2.01 -3.13
C VAL A 122 -7.49 0.80 -2.62
N ILE A 123 -8.11 -0.36 -2.62
CA ILE A 123 -7.54 -1.65 -2.22
C ILE A 123 -7.53 -2.55 -3.45
N ASN A 124 -6.33 -2.95 -3.91
CA ASN A 124 -6.14 -3.63 -5.18
C ASN A 124 -5.36 -4.93 -5.01
N ARG A 125 -5.90 -6.03 -5.53
CA ARG A 125 -5.22 -7.31 -5.66
C ARG A 125 -4.14 -7.27 -6.75
N GLN A 126 -2.90 -7.56 -6.37
CA GLN A 126 -1.75 -7.60 -7.27
C GLN A 126 -1.23 -9.03 -7.41
N LEU A 127 -1.83 -9.78 -8.35
CA LEU A 127 -1.49 -11.19 -8.62
C LEU A 127 0.00 -11.43 -8.92
N PRO A 128 0.67 -10.64 -9.79
CA PRO A 128 2.08 -10.91 -10.13
C PRO A 128 3.01 -10.82 -8.92
N ASN A 129 2.71 -9.90 -8.00
CA ASN A 129 3.51 -9.67 -6.81
C ASN A 129 3.05 -10.50 -5.61
N ARG A 130 1.90 -11.19 -5.71
CA ARG A 130 1.23 -11.87 -4.61
C ARG A 130 0.98 -10.95 -3.41
N GLN A 131 0.43 -9.77 -3.69
CA GLN A 131 0.20 -8.72 -2.71
C GLN A 131 -1.22 -8.14 -2.79
N ILE A 132 -1.62 -7.45 -1.72
CA ILE A 132 -2.69 -6.45 -1.75
C ILE A 132 -2.05 -5.07 -1.61
N TRP A 133 -2.40 -4.15 -2.48
CA TRP A 133 -1.97 -2.76 -2.40
C TRP A 133 -3.10 -1.90 -1.86
N LEU A 134 -2.76 -0.97 -0.97
CA LEU A 134 -3.67 0.02 -0.42
C LEU A 134 -3.18 1.40 -0.83
N SER A 135 -4.09 2.26 -1.29
CA SER A 135 -3.93 3.70 -1.33
C SER A 135 -4.86 4.30 -0.29
N SER A 136 -4.29 4.87 0.78
CA SER A 136 -5.05 5.63 1.79
C SER A 136 -4.83 7.13 1.58
N PRO A 137 -5.88 7.97 1.65
CA PRO A 137 -5.75 9.42 1.65
C PRO A 137 -5.02 9.94 2.91
N THR A 138 -5.01 9.16 3.99
CA THR A 138 -4.40 9.52 5.27
C THR A 138 -2.95 9.05 5.38
N SER A 139 -2.69 7.77 5.08
CA SER A 139 -1.36 7.14 5.27
C SER A 139 -0.59 6.86 3.99
N GLY A 140 -1.18 7.15 2.82
CA GLY A 140 -0.55 6.96 1.52
C GLY A 140 -0.51 5.50 1.07
N PRO A 141 0.35 5.16 0.10
CA PRO A 141 0.40 3.84 -0.50
C PRO A 141 1.11 2.82 0.41
N LYS A 142 0.53 1.61 0.53
CA LYS A 142 1.08 0.47 1.26
C LYS A 142 0.94 -0.82 0.45
N ARG A 143 1.83 -1.78 0.70
CA ARG A 143 1.88 -3.08 0.00
C ARG A 143 1.93 -4.20 1.03
N TYR A 144 0.87 -4.98 1.10
CA TYR A 144 0.71 -6.04 2.08
C TYR A 144 1.08 -7.38 1.47
N ASP A 145 1.91 -8.12 2.20
CA ASP A 145 2.22 -9.51 1.89
C ASP A 145 1.33 -10.41 2.73
N PHE A 146 0.87 -11.52 2.12
CA PHE A 146 0.12 -12.53 2.86
C PHE A 146 1.08 -13.40 3.67
N ILE A 147 0.84 -13.47 4.98
CA ILE A 147 1.57 -14.34 5.90
C ILE A 147 0.64 -15.50 6.26
N PRO A 148 0.85 -16.70 5.72
CA PRO A 148 0.00 -17.84 6.02
C PRO A 148 0.16 -18.26 7.49
N ASP A 149 -0.93 -18.71 8.10
CA ASP A 149 -0.88 -19.40 9.38
C ASP A 149 -0.20 -20.76 9.19
N LYS A 150 0.64 -21.15 10.15
CA LYS A 150 1.34 -22.44 10.17
C LYS A 150 0.43 -23.59 10.59
N ARG A 151 -0.70 -23.27 11.25
CA ARG A 151 -1.61 -24.26 11.85
C ARG A 151 -2.77 -24.64 10.95
N THR A 152 -3.17 -23.74 10.07
CA THR A 152 -4.38 -23.89 9.25
C THR A 152 -4.05 -23.72 7.78
N VAL A 153 -4.73 -24.50 6.94
CA VAL A 153 -4.56 -24.45 5.50
C VAL A 153 -5.44 -23.31 4.98
N ASN A 154 -4.84 -22.39 4.20
CA ASN A 154 -5.49 -21.23 3.57
C ASN A 154 -5.85 -20.06 4.50
N GLU A 155 -5.48 -20.08 5.77
CA GLU A 155 -5.63 -18.91 6.65
C GLU A 155 -4.30 -18.18 6.81
N GLY A 156 -4.36 -16.97 7.36
CA GLY A 156 -3.20 -16.09 7.48
C GLY A 156 -3.62 -14.65 7.63
N TYR A 157 -2.70 -13.72 7.47
CA TYR A 157 -2.99 -12.29 7.59
C TYR A 157 -2.14 -11.43 6.65
N TRP A 158 -2.63 -10.23 6.36
CA TRP A 158 -1.99 -9.27 5.49
C TRP A 158 -1.08 -8.32 6.26
N LEU A 159 0.23 -8.38 6.07
CA LEU A 159 1.22 -7.62 6.82
C LEU A 159 1.94 -6.60 5.96
N TYR A 160 2.01 -5.34 6.41
CA TYR A 160 2.90 -4.35 5.81
C TYR A 160 4.28 -4.44 6.47
N ARG A 161 5.27 -4.94 5.74
CA ARG A 161 6.60 -5.25 6.30
C ARG A 161 7.38 -4.05 6.83
N HIS A 162 7.03 -2.83 6.41
CA HIS A 162 7.79 -1.64 6.79
C HIS A 162 7.52 -1.17 8.21
N ASP A 163 6.27 -1.28 8.68
CA ASP A 163 5.86 -0.86 10.02
C ASP A 163 5.32 -2.02 10.87
N GLY A 164 5.07 -3.20 10.28
CA GLY A 164 4.56 -4.38 10.97
C GLY A 164 3.06 -4.32 11.26
N VAL A 165 2.34 -3.33 10.73
CA VAL A 165 0.90 -3.17 10.91
C VAL A 165 0.14 -4.02 9.91
N THR A 166 -0.94 -4.66 10.34
CA THR A 166 -1.78 -5.45 9.42
C THR A 166 -2.75 -4.58 8.63
N LEU A 167 -3.24 -5.08 7.49
CA LEU A 167 -4.23 -4.36 6.68
C LEU A 167 -5.46 -4.00 7.53
N HIS A 168 -6.00 -4.98 8.25
CA HIS A 168 -7.19 -4.83 9.07
C HIS A 168 -6.95 -3.91 10.27
N GLU A 169 -5.78 -3.96 10.90
CA GLU A 169 -5.42 -3.04 11.98
C GLU A 169 -5.37 -1.58 11.49
N LEU A 170 -4.81 -1.34 10.30
CA LEU A 170 -4.78 0.00 9.73
C LEU A 170 -6.19 0.51 9.41
N LEU A 171 -7.00 -0.31 8.74
CA LEU A 171 -8.38 0.03 8.37
C LEU A 171 -9.24 0.27 9.62
N GLN A 172 -9.12 -0.59 10.63
CA GLN A 172 -9.74 -0.39 11.95
C GLN A 172 -9.47 1.03 12.47
N ARG A 173 -8.19 1.42 12.53
CA ARG A 173 -7.81 2.72 13.10
C ARG A 173 -8.30 3.90 12.24
N GLU A 174 -8.05 3.87 10.94
CA GLU A 174 -8.35 5.00 10.05
C GLU A 174 -9.86 5.17 9.86
N ILE A 175 -10.59 4.08 9.65
CA ILE A 175 -12.02 4.15 9.36
C ILE A 175 -12.85 4.40 10.63
N SER A 176 -12.46 3.84 11.78
CA SER A 176 -13.11 4.18 13.05
C SER A 176 -12.99 5.67 13.38
N ALA A 177 -11.86 6.30 13.03
CA ALA A 177 -11.67 7.74 13.21
C ALA A 177 -12.55 8.59 12.27
N ILE A 178 -12.87 8.09 11.07
CA ILE A 178 -13.76 8.76 10.12
C ILE A 178 -15.22 8.65 10.59
N VAL A 179 -15.64 7.44 10.97
CA VAL A 179 -17.03 7.14 11.34
C VAL A 179 -17.36 7.61 12.76
N GLY A 180 -16.36 7.71 13.64
CA GLY A 180 -16.54 8.14 15.02
C GLY A 180 -17.11 7.07 15.95
N ARG A 181 -17.02 5.78 15.57
CA ARG A 181 -17.42 4.63 16.39
C ARG A 181 -16.39 3.50 16.28
N GLU A 182 -16.47 2.56 17.19
CA GLU A 182 -15.66 1.34 17.14
C GLU A 182 -16.19 0.40 16.05
N LEU A 183 -15.27 -0.14 15.25
CA LEU A 183 -15.51 -1.10 14.19
C LEU A 183 -14.89 -2.45 14.54
N GLU A 184 -15.13 -3.49 13.76
CA GLU A 184 -14.74 -4.88 14.06
C GLU A 184 -14.00 -5.51 12.88
N PHE A 185 -13.00 -4.81 12.32
CA PHE A 185 -12.21 -5.34 11.19
C PHE A 185 -11.43 -6.62 11.56
N PHE A 186 -11.20 -6.89 12.85
CA PHE A 186 -10.55 -8.13 13.33
C PHE A 186 -11.47 -9.36 13.34
N ALA A 187 -12.76 -9.18 13.08
CA ALA A 187 -13.69 -10.29 12.88
C ALA A 187 -13.71 -10.78 11.42
N LEU A 188 -13.14 -10.00 10.49
CA LEU A 188 -13.10 -10.36 9.08
C LEU A 188 -12.07 -11.46 8.79
N PRO A 189 -12.25 -12.24 7.71
CA PRO A 189 -11.26 -13.20 7.25
C PRO A 189 -9.88 -12.58 7.09
N HIS A 190 -8.85 -13.37 7.38
CA HIS A 190 -7.45 -12.99 7.21
C HIS A 190 -6.98 -11.73 7.96
N SER A 191 -7.62 -11.43 9.09
CA SER A 191 -7.33 -10.25 9.91
C SER A 191 -6.41 -10.51 11.10
N GLN A 192 -6.46 -11.73 11.65
CA GLN A 192 -5.83 -12.05 12.92
C GLN A 192 -4.40 -12.57 12.76
N ARG A 193 -3.50 -12.03 13.58
CA ARG A 193 -2.18 -12.60 13.79
C ARG A 193 -2.31 -13.79 14.75
N PRO A 194 -1.74 -14.96 14.46
CA PRO A 194 -1.69 -16.06 15.40
C PRO A 194 -0.99 -15.59 16.68
N GLN A 195 -1.67 -15.68 17.82
CA GLN A 195 -1.04 -15.46 19.12
C GLN A 195 -0.03 -16.60 19.31
N GLU A 196 1.26 -16.28 19.42
CA GLU A 196 2.22 -17.29 19.87
C GLU A 196 1.80 -17.73 21.28
N PRO A 197 1.75 -19.05 21.56
CA PRO A 197 1.37 -19.52 22.87
C PRO A 197 2.38 -18.94 23.84
N ALA A 198 1.89 -18.20 24.85
CA ALA A 198 2.73 -17.64 25.90
C ALA A 198 3.68 -18.74 26.39
N SER A 199 4.99 -18.49 26.27
CA SER A 199 6.00 -19.39 26.81
C SER A 199 5.78 -19.49 28.31
N ASP A 200 5.05 -20.53 28.73
CA ASP A 200 4.88 -20.92 30.13
C ASP A 200 6.28 -21.18 30.68
N GLY A 201 6.80 -20.18 31.39
CA GLY A 201 8.06 -20.23 32.10
C GLY A 201 7.96 -21.23 33.24
N ARG A 202 8.09 -22.52 32.93
CA ARG A 202 8.47 -23.52 33.94
C ARG A 202 9.97 -23.46 34.11
N GLU A 203 10.38 -22.59 35.02
CA GLU A 203 11.64 -22.76 35.74
C GLU A 203 11.63 -24.13 36.40
N GLY A 204 12.67 -24.91 36.13
CA GLY A 204 13.01 -26.13 36.86
C GLY A 204 14.17 -25.88 37.80
#